data_AF-A0A2E0TAJ3-F1
#
_entry.id   AF-A0A2E0TAJ3-F1
#
_cell.length_a   1.000
_cell.length_b   1.000
_cell.length_c   1.000
_cell.angle_alpha   90.00
_cell.angle_beta   90.00
_cell.angle_gamma   90.00
#
_symmetry.space_group_name_H-M   'P 1'
#
loop_
_entity.id
_entity.type
_entity.pdbx_description
1 polymer ?
#
loop_
_entity_poly.entity_id
_entity_poly.type
_entity_poly.pdbx_seq_one_letter_code
_entity_poly.pdbx_strand_id
1 'polypeptide(L)'
;MEDVVMRMMSLVLFPVFSLSVLIGCGDGDGERGVDAATPPADAASVDGGGAVEDGGEPVPDAAGAGDAGGGTVDGGAPDAEVDVTFGGGCAPDFSGDVVVVRNAESIAVSATSGGALGGSIQLALQDERGRVELSTQHRVDTGAVVNVIAGTTWTNIARDSGAVLGEGAPDPIGGALQVDRYDEAAGEVDVRFEAVTLQNPSDGTICTLNGRLRTYRLSF
;
A
#
# COMPACT_ATOMS: atom_id res chain seq x y z
N MET A 1 14.15 -6.56 38.32
CA MET A 1 14.45 -5.35 37.54
C MET A 1 15.40 -5.81 36.46
N GLU A 2 15.15 -5.40 35.22
CA GLU A 2 15.92 -5.74 34.00
C GLU A 2 15.60 -7.11 33.39
N ASP A 3 14.56 -7.13 32.55
CA ASP A 3 14.46 -8.02 31.39
C ASP A 3 13.60 -7.30 30.34
N VAL A 4 14.22 -6.32 29.68
CA VAL A 4 13.63 -5.63 28.52
C VAL A 4 13.99 -6.47 27.31
N VAL A 5 12.99 -7.23 26.86
CA VAL A 5 13.01 -8.05 25.64
C VAL A 5 13.30 -7.14 24.45
N MET A 6 14.54 -7.17 23.95
CA MET A 6 14.90 -6.75 22.59
C MET A 6 14.19 -7.68 21.61
N ARG A 7 12.93 -7.37 21.29
CA ARG A 7 12.33 -7.82 20.04
C ARG A 7 12.99 -6.98 18.95
N MET A 8 13.96 -7.60 18.28
CA MET A 8 14.50 -7.20 16.99
C MET A 8 13.31 -6.99 16.04
N MET A 9 12.84 -5.74 15.95
CA MET A 9 11.92 -5.31 14.91
C MET A 9 12.69 -5.41 13.61
N SER A 10 12.47 -6.52 12.91
CA SER A 10 12.73 -6.61 11.49
C SER A 10 11.91 -5.50 10.86
N LEU A 11 12.57 -4.40 10.52
CA LEU A 11 12.02 -3.29 9.77
C LEU A 11 11.74 -3.84 8.37
N VAL A 12 10.59 -4.51 8.23
CA VAL A 12 10.09 -4.95 6.94
C VAL A 12 9.73 -3.66 6.22
N LEU A 13 10.67 -3.16 5.41
CA LEU A 13 10.32 -2.34 4.26
C LEU A 13 9.37 -3.20 3.44
N PHE A 14 8.07 -3.04 3.69
CA PHE A 14 7.08 -3.46 2.73
C PHE A 14 7.48 -2.74 1.44
N PRO A 15 7.77 -3.46 0.35
CA PRO A 15 7.94 -2.81 -0.93
C PRO A 15 6.66 -2.02 -1.13
N VAL A 16 6.79 -0.69 -1.18
CA VAL A 16 5.78 0.14 -1.81
C VAL A 16 5.62 -0.49 -3.18
N PHE A 17 4.58 -1.30 -3.34
CA PHE A 17 4.24 -1.90 -4.62
C PHE A 17 3.87 -0.71 -5.49
N SER A 18 4.88 -0.20 -6.18
CA SER A 18 4.69 0.65 -7.33
C SER A 18 3.79 -0.15 -8.24
N LEU A 19 2.52 0.24 -8.30
CA LEU A 19 1.58 -0.26 -9.27
C LEU A 19 2.14 0.16 -10.63
N SER A 20 3.03 -0.67 -11.17
CA SER A 20 3.53 -0.56 -12.53
C SER A 20 2.36 -0.94 -13.42
N VAL A 21 1.46 0.02 -13.66
CA VAL A 21 0.56 -0.03 -14.79
C VAL A 21 1.47 -0.03 -16.01
N LEU A 22 1.72 -1.23 -16.54
CA LEU A 22 2.40 -1.47 -17.81
C LEU A 22 1.50 -0.94 -18.94
N ILE A 23 1.49 0.38 -19.12
CA ILE A 23 1.17 0.96 -20.43
C ILE A 23 2.43 0.75 -21.27
N GLY A 24 2.47 -0.39 -21.96
CA GLY A 24 3.38 -0.58 -23.06
C GLY A 24 3.01 0.38 -24.18
N CYS A 25 3.97 1.18 -24.63
CA CYS A 25 4.12 1.66 -26.01
C CYS A 25 5.49 2.34 -26.14
N GLY A 26 6.36 1.82 -27.01
CA GLY A 26 7.41 2.62 -27.64
C GLY A 26 8.82 2.03 -27.61
N ASP A 27 9.13 1.24 -28.62
CA ASP A 27 10.50 1.05 -29.13
C ASP A 27 11.18 2.41 -29.37
N GLY A 28 12.43 2.54 -28.91
CA GLY A 28 13.22 3.75 -29.05
C GLY A 28 14.68 3.52 -28.72
N ASP A 29 15.40 2.92 -29.67
CA ASP A 29 16.85 2.80 -29.69
C ASP A 29 17.52 4.17 -29.48
N GLY A 30 18.52 4.23 -28.59
CA GLY A 30 19.22 5.47 -28.30
C GLY A 30 20.47 5.27 -27.44
N GLU A 31 21.53 4.77 -28.06
CA GLU A 31 22.89 4.74 -27.52
C GLU A 31 23.33 6.11 -26.99
N ARG A 32 23.97 6.15 -25.81
CA ARG A 32 25.02 7.13 -25.47
C ARG A 32 25.77 6.68 -24.21
N GLY A 33 27.02 6.31 -24.43
CA GLY A 33 27.97 5.94 -23.39
C GLY A 33 28.41 7.13 -22.54
N VAL A 34 28.77 6.81 -21.30
CA VAL A 34 29.71 7.58 -20.48
C VAL A 34 30.36 6.65 -19.47
N ASP A 35 31.68 6.82 -19.36
CA ASP A 35 32.64 5.99 -18.66
C ASP A 35 32.34 5.78 -17.17
N ALA A 36 32.25 4.51 -16.77
CA ALA A 36 32.24 4.10 -15.37
C ALA A 36 33.66 3.80 -14.90
N ALA A 37 34.11 4.57 -13.90
CA ALA A 37 35.36 4.38 -13.20
C ALA A 37 35.42 3.03 -12.48
N THR A 38 36.55 2.36 -12.63
CA THR A 38 36.97 1.12 -11.99
C THR A 38 36.94 1.18 -10.45
N PRO A 39 36.24 0.25 -9.76
CA PRO A 39 36.55 -0.11 -8.38
C PRO A 39 37.52 -1.31 -8.32
N PRO A 40 38.36 -1.40 -7.27
CA PRO A 40 39.39 -2.42 -7.13
C PRO A 40 38.80 -3.81 -6.87
N ALA A 41 39.49 -4.80 -7.44
CA ALA A 41 39.33 -6.21 -7.14
C ALA A 41 39.69 -6.51 -5.68
N ASP A 42 38.98 -7.44 -5.05
CA ASP A 42 39.64 -8.56 -4.36
C ASP A 42 38.69 -9.71 -4.05
N ALA A 43 39.32 -10.89 -3.99
CA ALA A 43 38.79 -12.23 -4.08
C ALA A 43 38.04 -12.73 -2.84
N ALA A 44 37.02 -13.55 -3.08
CA ALA A 44 36.84 -14.81 -2.35
C ALA A 44 35.95 -15.77 -3.18
N SER A 45 36.60 -16.71 -3.86
CA SER A 45 35.95 -17.90 -4.43
C SER A 45 35.49 -18.81 -3.29
N VAL A 46 34.19 -19.13 -3.24
CA VAL A 46 33.69 -20.29 -2.50
C VAL A 46 33.02 -21.20 -3.52
N ASP A 47 33.74 -22.25 -3.84
CA ASP A 47 33.32 -23.40 -4.62
C ASP A 47 32.53 -24.34 -3.70
N GLY A 48 31.37 -24.81 -4.15
CA GLY A 48 30.43 -25.55 -3.31
C GLY A 48 29.30 -26.17 -4.12
N GLY A 49 29.68 -27.02 -5.08
CA GLY A 49 28.76 -27.83 -5.86
C GLY A 49 28.00 -28.84 -4.97
N GLY A 50 26.68 -28.80 -5.05
CA GLY A 50 25.78 -29.84 -4.55
C GLY A 50 24.72 -30.11 -5.59
N ALA A 51 24.91 -31.16 -6.39
CA ALA A 51 23.88 -31.70 -7.27
C ALA A 51 22.77 -32.30 -6.39
N VAL A 52 21.54 -31.81 -6.55
CA VAL A 52 20.35 -32.45 -6.02
C VAL A 52 19.68 -33.19 -7.15
N GLU A 53 19.58 -34.50 -6.97
CA GLU A 53 19.00 -35.45 -7.90
C GLU A 53 17.50 -35.18 -8.07
N ASP A 54 17.12 -35.07 -9.33
CA ASP A 54 15.76 -35.01 -9.86
C ASP A 54 15.11 -36.40 -9.74
N GLY A 55 14.00 -36.48 -8.99
CA GLY A 55 13.35 -37.73 -8.64
C GLY A 55 12.00 -37.52 -7.98
N GLY A 56 11.10 -36.80 -8.64
CA GLY A 56 9.70 -36.62 -8.19
C GLY A 56 8.71 -37.20 -9.20
N GLU A 57 7.98 -38.23 -8.78
CA GLU A 57 6.98 -38.96 -9.56
C GLU A 57 5.88 -38.07 -10.17
N PRO A 58 5.34 -38.42 -11.35
CA PRO A 58 4.21 -37.72 -11.95
C PRO A 58 2.95 -37.87 -11.08
N VAL A 59 2.48 -36.75 -10.53
CA VAL A 59 1.20 -36.68 -9.80
C VAL A 59 0.05 -36.80 -10.81
N PRO A 60 -0.94 -37.68 -10.57
CA PRO A 60 -2.08 -37.84 -11.47
C PRO A 60 -2.98 -36.60 -11.46
N ASP A 61 -3.28 -36.08 -12.66
CA ASP A 61 -4.29 -35.05 -12.92
C ASP A 61 -5.68 -35.53 -12.46
N ALA A 62 -6.04 -35.16 -11.24
CA ALA A 62 -7.40 -35.30 -10.74
C ALA A 62 -8.27 -34.20 -11.37
N ALA A 63 -8.84 -34.51 -12.54
CA ALA A 63 -9.91 -33.74 -13.17
C ALA A 63 -11.18 -33.80 -12.30
N GLY A 64 -11.21 -32.98 -11.25
CA GLY A 64 -12.42 -32.64 -10.50
C GLY A 64 -13.10 -31.45 -11.17
N ALA A 65 -14.08 -31.71 -12.03
CA ALA A 65 -15.03 -30.70 -12.48
C ALA A 65 -15.86 -30.24 -11.27
N GLY A 66 -15.31 -29.28 -10.53
CA GLY A 66 -16.04 -28.54 -9.50
C GLY A 66 -17.05 -27.66 -10.21
N ASP A 67 -18.32 -28.03 -10.07
CA ASP A 67 -19.49 -27.22 -10.36
C ASP A 67 -19.29 -25.80 -9.79
N ALA A 68 -18.90 -24.87 -10.66
CA ALA A 68 -18.86 -23.45 -10.37
C ALA A 68 -20.31 -22.98 -10.28
N GLY A 69 -20.91 -23.23 -9.11
CA GLY A 69 -22.25 -22.79 -8.76
C GLY A 69 -22.36 -21.30 -9.06
N GLY A 70 -23.01 -21.00 -10.18
CA GLY A 70 -23.38 -19.66 -10.60
C GLY A 70 -24.44 -19.11 -9.66
N GLY A 71 -24.02 -18.74 -8.46
CA GLY A 71 -24.74 -17.74 -7.69
C GLY A 71 -24.79 -16.49 -8.56
N THR A 72 -25.99 -15.95 -8.79
CA THR A 72 -26.16 -14.67 -9.47
C THR A 72 -25.27 -13.64 -8.80
N VAL A 73 -24.16 -13.30 -9.44
CA VAL A 73 -23.29 -12.22 -9.02
C VAL A 73 -24.15 -10.96 -9.14
N ASP A 74 -24.36 -10.27 -8.04
CA ASP A 74 -25.09 -9.00 -8.01
C ASP A 74 -24.36 -8.02 -8.95
N GLY A 75 -24.85 -7.88 -10.18
CA GLY A 75 -24.21 -7.12 -11.27
C GLY A 75 -24.36 -5.61 -11.14
N GLY A 76 -24.34 -5.08 -9.92
CA GLY A 76 -24.28 -3.63 -9.70
C GLY A 76 -22.91 -3.10 -10.09
N ALA A 77 -22.83 -1.89 -10.65
CA ALA A 77 -21.54 -1.25 -10.92
C ALA A 77 -20.75 -1.13 -9.61
N PRO A 78 -19.41 -1.30 -9.64
CA PRO A 78 -18.60 -1.02 -8.47
C PRO A 78 -18.74 0.47 -8.20
N ASP A 79 -19.27 0.80 -7.03
CA ASP A 79 -19.57 2.18 -6.67
C ASP A 79 -18.73 2.56 -5.46
N ALA A 80 -18.22 3.79 -5.49
CA ALA A 80 -17.43 4.36 -4.41
C ALA A 80 -17.84 5.81 -4.21
N GLU A 81 -18.22 6.14 -2.99
CA GLU A 81 -18.47 7.50 -2.56
C GLU A 81 -17.20 8.04 -1.90
N VAL A 82 -16.57 9.03 -2.55
CA VAL A 82 -15.39 9.73 -2.02
C VAL A 82 -15.80 11.14 -1.62
N ASP A 83 -16.22 11.31 -0.38
CA ASP A 83 -16.52 12.61 0.23
C ASP A 83 -15.37 13.00 1.18
N VAL A 84 -14.15 13.13 0.62
CA VAL A 84 -12.94 13.44 1.36
C VAL A 84 -12.38 14.79 0.92
N THR A 85 -12.16 15.68 1.87
CA THR A 85 -11.48 16.95 1.69
C THR A 85 -9.99 16.79 2.01
N PHE A 86 -9.14 17.26 1.10
CA PHE A 86 -7.69 17.24 1.22
C PHE A 86 -7.15 18.64 1.47
N GLY A 87 -6.10 18.73 2.27
CA GLY A 87 -5.38 19.97 2.56
C GLY A 87 -3.88 19.75 2.72
N GLY A 88 -3.13 20.85 2.80
CA GLY A 88 -1.67 20.81 2.83
C GLY A 88 -1.07 20.60 1.44
N GLY A 89 -0.13 19.65 1.32
CA GLY A 89 0.60 19.36 0.09
C GLY A 89 -0.06 18.33 -0.83
N CYS A 90 -1.09 17.62 -0.37
CA CYS A 90 -1.79 16.61 -1.18
C CYS A 90 -3.07 17.18 -1.78
N ALA A 91 -3.33 16.85 -3.05
CA ALA A 91 -4.55 17.20 -3.74
C ALA A 91 -4.89 16.13 -4.80
N PRO A 92 -5.20 14.89 -4.38
CA PRO A 92 -5.70 13.89 -5.32
C PRO A 92 -7.03 14.37 -5.94
N ASP A 93 -7.18 14.14 -7.24
CA ASP A 93 -8.39 14.47 -7.98
C ASP A 93 -9.27 13.23 -8.15
N PHE A 94 -10.43 13.25 -7.48
CA PHE A 94 -11.46 12.20 -7.55
C PHE A 94 -12.66 12.59 -8.43
N SER A 95 -12.52 13.59 -9.32
CA SER A 95 -13.59 14.00 -10.24
C SER A 95 -13.77 13.08 -11.45
N GLY A 96 -12.84 12.16 -11.68
CA GLY A 96 -12.85 11.19 -12.78
C GLY A 96 -13.56 9.87 -12.45
N ASP A 97 -13.26 8.84 -13.24
CA ASP A 97 -13.78 7.50 -13.03
C ASP A 97 -13.09 6.87 -11.82
N VAL A 98 -13.87 6.57 -10.77
CA VAL A 98 -13.39 5.95 -9.54
C VAL A 98 -13.41 4.43 -9.69
N VAL A 99 -12.28 3.80 -9.37
CA VAL A 99 -12.06 2.36 -9.40
C VAL A 99 -11.59 1.89 -8.05
N VAL A 100 -12.23 0.85 -7.53
CA VAL A 100 -11.82 0.15 -6.32
C VAL A 100 -11.00 -1.07 -6.73
N VAL A 101 -9.78 -1.17 -6.22
CA VAL A 101 -8.84 -2.25 -6.48
C VAL A 101 -8.57 -2.98 -5.18
N ARG A 102 -8.83 -4.28 -5.16
CA ARG A 102 -8.46 -5.16 -4.05
C ARG A 102 -7.09 -5.78 -4.31
N ASN A 103 -6.20 -5.66 -3.35
CA ASN A 103 -4.96 -6.42 -3.25
C ASN A 103 -5.09 -7.49 -2.15
N ALA A 104 -4.08 -8.34 -1.99
CA ALA A 104 -4.12 -9.45 -1.03
C ALA A 104 -4.41 -9.00 0.42
N GLU A 105 -3.92 -7.81 0.81
CA GLU A 105 -4.00 -7.27 2.18
C GLU A 105 -4.35 -5.76 2.20
N SER A 106 -4.96 -5.24 1.12
CA SER A 106 -5.33 -3.82 1.07
C SER A 106 -6.41 -3.52 0.03
N ILE A 107 -7.10 -2.41 0.24
CA ILE A 107 -8.02 -1.82 -0.73
C ILE A 107 -7.44 -0.47 -1.18
N ALA A 108 -7.37 -0.26 -2.49
CA ALA A 108 -7.02 1.02 -3.09
C ALA A 108 -8.22 1.60 -3.85
N VAL A 109 -8.55 2.85 -3.59
CA VAL A 109 -9.57 3.60 -4.31
C VAL A 109 -8.86 4.64 -5.15
N SER A 110 -8.90 4.47 -6.46
CA SER A 110 -8.16 5.28 -7.42
C SER A 110 -9.12 6.00 -8.35
N ALA A 111 -8.80 7.23 -8.73
CA ALA A 111 -9.54 7.96 -9.74
C ALA A 111 -8.68 8.15 -11.00
N THR A 112 -9.30 7.95 -12.16
CA THR A 112 -8.64 8.15 -13.45
C THR A 112 -9.41 9.16 -14.30
N SER A 113 -8.69 10.03 -15.00
CA SER A 113 -9.29 11.01 -15.91
C SER A 113 -8.40 11.15 -17.14
N GLY A 114 -8.97 10.98 -18.33
CA GLY A 114 -8.23 11.09 -19.59
C GLY A 114 -7.04 10.13 -19.74
N GLY A 115 -7.10 8.96 -19.07
CA GLY A 115 -6.03 7.96 -19.09
C GLY A 115 -4.87 8.23 -18.11
N ALA A 116 -4.96 9.27 -17.28
CA ALA A 116 -4.01 9.54 -16.21
C ALA A 116 -4.61 9.23 -14.83
N LEU A 117 -3.76 8.87 -13.87
CA LEU A 117 -4.14 8.73 -12.46
C LEU A 117 -4.33 10.12 -11.84
N GLY A 118 -5.56 10.45 -11.43
CA GLY A 118 -5.88 11.70 -10.75
C GLY A 118 -5.53 11.66 -9.25
N GLY A 119 -5.64 10.48 -8.65
CA GLY A 119 -5.24 10.24 -7.27
C GLY A 119 -5.61 8.84 -6.79
N SER A 120 -5.08 8.45 -5.63
CA SER A 120 -5.44 7.18 -4.99
C SER A 120 -5.37 7.28 -3.47
N ILE A 121 -6.30 6.62 -2.78
CA ILE A 121 -6.23 6.31 -1.35
C ILE A 121 -6.05 4.81 -1.22
N GLN A 122 -5.00 4.38 -0.53
CA GLN A 122 -4.78 2.97 -0.20
C GLN A 122 -4.89 2.77 1.31
N LEU A 123 -5.68 1.77 1.69
CA LEU A 123 -5.92 1.38 3.06
C LEU A 123 -5.53 -0.10 3.24
N ALA A 124 -4.76 -0.37 4.29
CA ALA A 124 -4.52 -1.73 4.80
C ALA A 124 -4.80 -1.69 6.30
N LEU A 125 -6.06 -1.86 6.70
CA LEU A 125 -6.45 -1.62 8.10
C LEU A 125 -6.38 -2.88 8.96
N GLN A 126 -6.01 -4.04 8.39
CA GLN A 126 -5.95 -5.30 9.13
C GLN A 126 -7.29 -5.54 9.87
N ASP A 127 -7.22 -5.82 11.17
CA ASP A 127 -8.37 -6.06 12.06
C ASP A 127 -8.89 -4.78 12.75
N GLU A 128 -8.39 -3.59 12.40
CA GLU A 128 -8.76 -2.33 13.06
C GLU A 128 -10.23 -1.98 12.84
N ARG A 129 -10.97 -1.67 13.92
CA ARG A 129 -12.40 -1.32 13.89
C ARG A 129 -12.72 -0.24 14.91
N GLY A 130 -13.76 0.55 14.63
CA GLY A 130 -14.17 1.66 15.50
C GLY A 130 -13.22 2.84 15.35
N ARG A 131 -13.00 3.57 16.45
CA ARG A 131 -12.12 4.75 16.45
C ARG A 131 -10.66 4.33 16.63
N VAL A 132 -9.82 4.68 15.66
CA VAL A 132 -8.39 4.36 15.59
C VAL A 132 -7.60 5.67 15.55
N GLU A 133 -6.84 5.95 16.61
CA GLU A 133 -5.95 7.12 16.66
C GLU A 133 -4.66 6.82 15.88
N LEU A 134 -4.32 7.69 14.93
CA LEU A 134 -3.14 7.52 14.09
C LEU A 134 -1.90 8.14 14.75
N SER A 135 -0.79 7.43 14.63
CA SER A 135 0.55 7.90 14.98
C SER A 135 1.59 7.02 14.28
N THR A 136 2.84 7.49 14.25
CA THR A 136 4.00 6.70 13.81
C THR A 136 4.13 5.43 14.65
N GLN A 137 3.92 5.51 15.97
CA GLN A 137 3.92 4.35 16.87
C GLN A 137 2.82 3.36 16.51
N HIS A 138 1.59 3.83 16.30
CA HIS A 138 0.47 2.98 15.90
C HIS A 138 0.76 2.22 14.60
N ARG A 139 1.28 2.90 13.58
CA ARG A 139 1.65 2.28 12.29
C ARG A 139 2.64 1.13 12.47
N VAL A 140 3.60 1.31 13.37
CA VAL A 140 4.64 0.32 13.68
C VAL A 140 4.07 -0.87 14.47
N ASP A 141 3.19 -0.63 15.42
CA ASP A 141 2.65 -1.68 16.29
C ASP A 141 1.62 -2.57 15.58
N THR A 142 0.81 -1.97 14.70
CA THR A 142 -0.35 -2.64 14.07
C THR A 142 -0.08 -3.09 12.63
N GLY A 143 0.85 -2.44 11.94
CA GLY A 143 1.00 -2.61 10.49
C GLY A 143 -0.17 -2.02 9.68
N ALA A 144 -1.03 -1.19 10.27
CA ALA A 144 -2.11 -0.51 9.56
C ALA A 144 -1.58 0.59 8.62
N VAL A 145 -1.92 0.57 7.33
CA VAL A 145 -1.47 1.53 6.30
C VAL A 145 -2.58 2.50 5.97
N VAL A 146 -2.24 3.78 5.91
CA VAL A 146 -3.04 4.82 5.23
C VAL A 146 -2.11 5.57 4.29
N ASN A 147 -2.33 5.43 2.99
CA ASN A 147 -1.58 6.14 1.97
C ASN A 147 -2.49 7.00 1.10
N VAL A 148 -2.01 8.20 0.76
CA VAL A 148 -2.57 9.04 -0.30
C VAL A 148 -1.53 9.22 -1.38
N ILE A 149 -1.93 9.05 -2.63
CA ILE A 149 -1.07 9.17 -3.81
C ILE A 149 -1.62 10.27 -4.71
N ALA A 150 -0.83 11.32 -4.94
CA ALA A 150 -1.12 12.43 -5.86
C ALA A 150 0.20 13.01 -6.37
N GLY A 151 0.77 12.42 -7.43
CA GLY A 151 2.12 12.74 -7.94
C GLY A 151 3.29 12.27 -7.03
N THR A 152 3.05 12.19 -5.73
CA THR A 152 3.92 11.61 -4.70
C THR A 152 3.06 10.92 -3.64
N THR A 153 3.65 10.38 -2.57
CA THR A 153 2.96 9.58 -1.54
C THR A 153 3.03 10.26 -0.18
N TRP A 154 1.89 10.34 0.49
CA TRP A 154 1.79 10.68 1.92
C TRP A 154 1.32 9.46 2.68
N THR A 155 1.92 9.18 3.84
CA THR A 155 1.69 7.97 4.61
C THR A 155 1.61 8.26 6.11
N ASN A 156 1.02 7.34 6.87
CA ASN A 156 0.89 7.42 8.33
C ASN A 156 2.18 6.99 9.07
N ILE A 157 3.35 7.32 8.53
CA ILE A 157 4.64 7.15 9.19
C ILE A 157 5.48 8.42 9.02
N ALA A 158 6.10 8.89 10.10
CA ALA A 158 7.01 10.03 10.02
C ALA A 158 8.22 9.72 9.13
N ARG A 159 8.68 10.74 8.39
CA ARG A 159 9.91 10.70 7.59
C ARG A 159 11.12 10.33 8.44
N ASP A 160 11.22 10.88 9.64
CA ASP A 160 12.23 10.54 10.63
C ASP A 160 11.61 9.75 11.79
N SER A 161 11.10 8.57 11.46
CA SER A 161 10.46 7.68 12.44
C SER A 161 11.43 7.25 13.54
N GLY A 162 12.75 7.20 13.27
CA GLY A 162 13.77 6.90 14.27
C GLY A 162 13.80 7.94 15.39
N ALA A 163 13.82 9.23 15.05
CA ALA A 163 13.79 10.31 16.04
C ALA A 163 12.45 10.37 16.79
N VAL A 164 11.32 10.14 16.10
CA VAL A 164 9.98 10.13 16.73
C VAL A 164 9.84 8.99 17.75
N LEU A 165 10.27 7.78 17.38
CA LEU A 165 10.09 6.59 18.21
C LEU A 165 11.17 6.42 19.29
N GLY A 166 12.39 6.92 19.06
CA GLY A 166 13.54 6.70 19.93
C GLY A 166 14.04 7.91 20.71
N GLU A 167 13.89 9.12 20.15
CA GLU A 167 14.53 10.34 20.67
C GLU A 167 13.53 11.37 21.21
N GLY A 168 12.23 11.08 21.10
CA GLY A 168 11.16 11.94 21.58
C GLY A 168 10.91 13.16 20.69
N ALA A 169 11.30 13.11 19.42
CA ALA A 169 10.89 14.13 18.45
C ALA A 169 9.35 14.15 18.33
N PRO A 170 8.72 15.32 18.15
CA PRO A 170 7.27 15.38 17.96
C PRO A 170 6.82 14.55 16.75
N ASP A 171 5.76 13.75 16.93
CA ASP A 171 5.17 12.96 15.85
C ASP A 171 4.30 13.87 14.94
N PRO A 172 4.63 14.02 13.65
CA PRO A 172 3.81 14.78 12.71
C PRO A 172 2.55 14.01 12.27
N ILE A 173 2.46 12.70 12.53
CA ILE A 173 1.31 11.88 12.18
C ILE A 173 0.24 12.01 13.28
N GLY A 174 -1.03 12.14 12.89
CA GLY A 174 -2.11 12.34 13.85
C GLY A 174 -3.51 12.24 13.27
N GLY A 175 -4.49 12.57 14.12
CA GLY A 175 -5.92 12.43 13.82
C GLY A 175 -6.43 11.01 14.03
N ALA A 176 -7.67 10.75 13.62
CA ALA A 176 -8.30 9.45 13.81
C ALA A 176 -9.03 8.94 12.56
N LEU A 177 -9.12 7.63 12.45
CA LEU A 177 -10.07 6.95 11.59
C LEU A 177 -11.25 6.47 12.42
N GLN A 178 -12.47 6.65 11.92
CA GLN A 178 -13.63 5.91 12.39
C GLN A 178 -13.94 4.84 11.35
N VAL A 179 -13.58 3.60 11.65
CA VAL A 179 -13.71 2.43 10.78
C VAL A 179 -15.00 1.71 11.10
N ASP A 180 -16.05 2.01 10.33
CA ASP A 180 -17.37 1.39 10.48
C ASP A 180 -17.43 0.05 9.74
N ARG A 181 -16.77 -0.06 8.58
CA ARG A 181 -16.64 -1.31 7.82
C ARG A 181 -15.31 -1.37 7.10
N TYR A 182 -14.68 -2.54 7.16
CA TYR A 182 -13.51 -2.87 6.36
C TYR A 182 -13.53 -4.37 6.11
N ASP A 183 -13.76 -4.77 4.85
CA ASP A 183 -13.77 -6.16 4.39
C ASP A 183 -13.00 -6.22 3.09
N GLU A 184 -11.73 -6.65 3.19
CA GLU A 184 -10.82 -6.77 2.06
C GLU A 184 -11.35 -7.74 1.02
N ALA A 185 -11.89 -8.89 1.45
CA ALA A 185 -12.39 -9.92 0.54
C ALA A 185 -13.57 -9.41 -0.29
N ALA A 186 -14.48 -8.65 0.34
CA ALA A 186 -15.63 -8.04 -0.32
C ALA A 186 -15.30 -6.74 -1.08
N GLY A 187 -14.15 -6.13 -0.83
CA GLY A 187 -13.78 -4.81 -1.37
C GLY A 187 -14.60 -3.67 -0.76
N GLU A 188 -15.05 -3.83 0.48
CA GLU A 188 -15.94 -2.89 1.15
C GLU A 188 -15.19 -2.08 2.21
N VAL A 189 -15.33 -0.77 2.13
CA VAL A 189 -14.75 0.21 3.04
C VAL A 189 -15.85 1.16 3.46
N ASP A 190 -15.90 1.51 4.74
CA ASP A 190 -16.68 2.61 5.27
C ASP A 190 -15.86 3.24 6.39
N VAL A 191 -15.13 4.29 6.06
CA VAL A 191 -14.16 4.95 6.94
C VAL A 191 -14.39 6.45 6.92
N ARG A 192 -14.43 7.06 8.09
CA ARG A 192 -14.38 8.52 8.24
C ARG A 192 -13.00 8.94 8.72
N PHE A 193 -12.42 9.94 8.06
CA PHE A 193 -11.18 10.60 8.43
C PHE A 193 -11.50 11.82 9.29
N GLU A 194 -10.90 11.88 10.47
CA GLU A 194 -11.08 12.97 11.44
C GLU A 194 -9.74 13.64 11.72
N ALA A 195 -9.53 14.80 11.09
CA ALA A 195 -8.31 15.59 11.17
C ALA A 195 -7.03 14.78 10.94
N VAL A 196 -7.09 13.80 10.04
CA VAL A 196 -5.97 12.90 9.76
C VAL A 196 -4.82 13.69 9.17
N THR A 197 -3.61 13.44 9.67
CA THR A 197 -2.37 14.07 9.21
C THR A 197 -1.39 12.99 8.78
N LEU A 198 -0.97 13.05 7.52
CA LEU A 198 0.00 12.15 6.89
C LEU A 198 1.23 12.94 6.48
N GLN A 199 2.38 12.26 6.35
CA GLN A 199 3.63 12.89 5.94
C GLN A 199 4.19 12.25 4.66
N ASN A 200 4.75 13.07 3.79
CA ASN A 200 5.53 12.60 2.66
C ASN A 200 6.94 12.19 3.13
N PRO A 201 7.35 10.92 2.95
CA PRO A 201 8.65 10.45 3.41
C PRO A 201 9.83 11.05 2.62
N SER A 202 9.61 11.57 1.42
CA SER A 202 10.67 12.15 0.58
C SER A 202 11.06 13.56 1.02
N ASP A 203 10.09 14.43 1.33
CA ASP A 203 10.34 15.85 1.61
C ASP A 203 9.86 16.33 2.99
N GLY A 204 9.03 15.54 3.69
CA GLY A 204 8.47 15.88 5.00
C GLY A 204 7.22 16.77 4.95
N THR A 205 6.70 17.09 3.75
CA THR A 205 5.45 17.84 3.60
C THR A 205 4.25 17.09 4.19
N ILE A 206 3.24 17.85 4.61
CA ILE A 206 2.07 17.32 5.32
C ILE A 206 0.85 17.29 4.40
N CYS A 207 0.08 16.21 4.52
CA CYS A 207 -1.23 16.03 3.91
C CYS A 207 -2.27 15.90 5.01
N THR A 208 -3.35 16.68 4.95
CA THR A 208 -4.46 16.56 5.90
C THR A 208 -5.71 16.03 5.21
N LEU A 209 -6.42 15.10 5.85
CA LEU A 209 -7.65 14.51 5.35
C LEU A 209 -8.80 14.68 6.35
N ASN A 210 -9.97 15.00 5.83
CA ASN A 210 -11.23 14.97 6.58
C ASN A 210 -12.35 14.49 5.67
N GLY A 211 -13.33 13.77 6.20
CA GLY A 211 -14.51 13.35 5.45
C GLY A 211 -14.69 11.84 5.45
N ARG A 212 -15.35 11.27 4.45
CA ARG A 212 -15.73 9.86 4.42
C ARG A 212 -15.36 9.21 3.09
N LEU A 213 -14.80 8.02 3.17
CA LEU A 213 -14.62 7.12 2.04
C LEU A 213 -15.52 5.92 2.24
N ARG A 214 -16.34 5.62 1.23
CA ARG A 214 -17.18 4.43 1.22
C ARG A 214 -17.05 3.70 -0.11
N THR A 215 -16.80 2.41 -0.06
CA THR A 215 -16.84 1.54 -1.23
C THR A 215 -17.93 0.50 -1.05
N TYR A 216 -18.60 0.20 -2.15
CA TYR A 216 -19.57 -0.87 -2.25
C TYR A 216 -18.96 -2.00 -3.07
N ARG A 217 -19.51 -3.21 -2.90
CA ARG A 217 -19.06 -4.45 -3.54
C ARG A 217 -18.40 -4.26 -4.90
N LEU A 218 -17.29 -4.96 -5.10
CA LEU A 218 -16.69 -5.13 -6.41
C LEU A 218 -17.64 -5.97 -7.30
N SER A 219 -18.03 -5.44 -8.45
CA SER A 219 -18.57 -6.26 -9.53
C SER A 219 -17.43 -7.08 -10.13
N PHE A 220 -17.55 -8.41 -10.11
CA PHE A 220 -16.67 -9.30 -10.87
C PHE A 220 -17.39 -9.74 -12.14
#